data_AF-A0A967VKD1-F1
#
_entry.id   AF-A0A967VKD1-F1
#
_cell.length_a   1.000
_cell.length_b   1.000
_cell.length_c   1.000
_cell.angle_alpha   90.00
_cell.angle_beta   90.00
_cell.angle_gamma   90.00
#
_symmetry.space_group_name_H-M   'P 1'
#
loop_
_entity.id
_entity.type
_entity.pdbx_description
1 polymer ?
#
loop_
_entity_poly.entity_id
_entity_poly.type
_entity_poly.pdbx_seq_one_letter_code
_entity_poly.pdbx_strand_id
1 'polypeptide(L)'
;AWENGSVFSRADDGLRGRPPWLVEWKGPHRPPAYEQIPADLRVDHVYLISCKYGSNILHNASPWHVFDRALSERSKQSGDWFAAIAPESYQQFYAEVRDHVGGAGLPASVDDLRPAHRSELRLALKGRWPAPLRDDWGLVAFEIARSSAARLLERAPSSPAREELLWRLLRLQAAPYFVLGVDPHGAALRYRVTTPWDFRNRFRLRSFDMWGEHAGQPTVRWRADVTDRLDGGPRIVEGHVEIRWSHGKFGGVPEAKVYLDTPHHEVAGYEPIGSGS
;
A
#
# COMPACT_ATOMS: atom_id res chain seq x y z
N ALA A 1 20.52 -5.39 -11.73
CA ALA A 1 19.63 -5.05 -12.86
C ALA A 1 19.81 -6.01 -14.05
N TRP A 2 20.99 -6.07 -14.69
CA TRP A 2 21.26 -6.94 -15.86
C TRP A 2 20.84 -8.40 -15.67
N GLU A 3 21.19 -8.99 -14.52
CA GLU A 3 20.89 -10.39 -14.23
C GLU A 3 19.38 -10.69 -14.19
N ASN A 4 18.55 -9.74 -13.74
CA ASN A 4 17.09 -9.91 -13.75
C ASN A 4 16.57 -10.04 -15.18
N GLY A 5 17.12 -9.26 -16.12
CA GLY A 5 16.79 -9.36 -17.54
C GLY A 5 17.27 -10.68 -18.14
N SER A 6 18.47 -11.14 -17.76
CA SER A 6 19.02 -12.43 -18.22
C SER A 6 18.19 -13.63 -17.75
N VAL A 7 17.73 -13.62 -16.48
CA VAL A 7 16.83 -14.66 -15.95
C VAL A 7 15.48 -14.61 -16.66
N PHE A 8 14.87 -13.44 -16.77
CA PHE A 8 13.60 -13.28 -17.49
C PHE A 8 13.69 -13.73 -18.96
N SER A 9 14.81 -13.46 -19.63
CA SER A 9 15.06 -13.90 -21.00
C SER A 9 15.05 -15.42 -21.13
N ARG A 10 15.54 -16.15 -20.11
CA ARG A 10 15.67 -17.63 -20.15
C ARG A 10 14.53 -18.37 -19.46
N ALA A 11 13.74 -17.70 -18.63
CA ALA A 11 12.65 -18.32 -17.88
C ALA A 11 11.57 -18.89 -18.82
N ASP A 12 10.98 -20.01 -18.44
CA ASP A 12 9.87 -20.66 -19.17
C ASP A 12 8.61 -19.78 -19.20
N ASP A 13 8.35 -19.05 -18.12
CA ASP A 13 7.26 -18.07 -18.10
C ASP A 13 7.67 -16.73 -18.73
N GLY A 14 8.96 -16.51 -18.98
CA GLY A 14 9.51 -15.31 -19.62
C GLY A 14 9.63 -15.46 -21.14
N LEU A 15 10.80 -15.11 -21.69
CA LEU A 15 11.02 -15.15 -23.14
C LEU A 15 11.46 -16.51 -23.69
N ARG A 16 11.72 -17.52 -22.84
CA ARG A 16 12.12 -18.88 -23.25
C ARG A 16 13.35 -18.91 -24.17
N GLY A 17 14.33 -18.05 -23.90
CA GLY A 17 15.56 -17.90 -24.69
C GLY A 17 15.39 -17.12 -26.00
N ARG A 18 14.17 -16.71 -26.36
CA ARG A 18 13.94 -15.90 -27.56
C ARG A 18 14.46 -14.47 -27.36
N PRO A 19 15.19 -13.90 -28.34
CA PRO A 19 15.53 -12.48 -28.30
C PRO A 19 14.26 -11.62 -28.46
N PRO A 20 14.08 -10.57 -27.64
CA PRO A 20 12.98 -9.63 -27.82
C PRO A 20 13.16 -8.85 -29.13
N TRP A 21 12.06 -8.55 -29.82
CA TRP A 21 12.09 -7.69 -31.02
C TRP A 21 11.96 -6.22 -30.66
N LEU A 22 11.20 -5.93 -29.59
CA LEU A 22 10.92 -4.59 -29.12
C LEU A 22 10.86 -4.55 -27.59
N VAL A 23 11.55 -3.57 -27.00
CA VAL A 23 11.46 -3.25 -25.57
C VAL A 23 11.08 -1.78 -25.45
N GLU A 24 9.93 -1.51 -24.84
CA GLU A 24 9.37 -0.17 -24.69
C GLU A 24 9.38 0.24 -23.23
N TRP A 25 9.85 1.46 -22.96
CA TRP A 25 9.67 2.12 -21.67
C TRP A 25 8.31 2.83 -21.65
N LYS A 26 7.44 2.47 -20.69
CA LYS A 26 6.11 3.08 -20.55
C LYS A 26 6.12 4.42 -19.81
N GLY A 27 7.22 4.75 -19.10
CA GLY A 27 7.36 6.01 -18.38
C GLY A 27 6.29 6.25 -17.30
N PRO A 28 6.29 7.45 -16.69
CA PRO A 28 5.36 7.80 -15.61
C PRO A 28 3.93 8.12 -16.11
N HIS A 29 3.57 7.68 -17.32
CA HIS A 29 2.29 8.04 -17.95
C HIS A 29 1.11 7.51 -17.13
N ARG A 30 0.27 8.44 -16.64
CA ARG A 30 -1.00 8.15 -15.98
C ARG A 30 -2.16 8.65 -16.85
N PRO A 31 -2.51 7.95 -17.94
CA PRO A 31 -3.69 8.30 -18.72
C PRO A 31 -4.93 8.27 -17.80
N PRO A 32 -5.85 9.22 -17.97
CA PRO A 32 -7.07 9.26 -17.18
C PRO A 32 -7.94 8.01 -17.44
N ALA A 33 -8.69 7.60 -16.41
CA ALA A 33 -9.76 6.58 -16.44
C ALA A 33 -9.39 5.08 -16.45
N TYR A 34 -8.12 4.68 -16.49
CA TYR A 34 -7.75 3.26 -16.41
C TYR A 34 -6.90 2.93 -15.18
N GLU A 35 -7.29 1.90 -14.43
CA GLU A 35 -6.39 1.25 -13.48
C GLU A 35 -5.31 0.53 -14.29
N GLN A 36 -4.12 1.10 -14.32
CA GLN A 36 -3.02 0.54 -15.08
C GLN A 36 -2.34 -0.58 -14.32
N ILE A 37 -2.12 -1.69 -15.02
CA ILE A 37 -1.14 -2.70 -14.63
C ILE A 37 0.19 -1.98 -14.38
N PRO A 38 0.83 -2.18 -13.21
CA PRO A 38 2.07 -1.49 -12.85
C PRO A 38 3.24 -2.01 -13.67
N ALA A 39 3.36 -1.54 -14.90
CA ALA A 39 4.42 -1.95 -15.81
C ALA A 39 5.23 -0.74 -16.23
N ASP A 40 6.54 -0.81 -15.96
CA ASP A 40 7.53 0.17 -16.35
C ASP A 40 8.05 -0.14 -17.76
N LEU A 41 8.16 -1.42 -18.09
CA LEU A 41 8.56 -1.92 -19.41
C LEU A 41 7.46 -2.76 -20.05
N ARG A 42 7.42 -2.73 -21.37
CA ARG A 42 6.64 -3.66 -22.20
C ARG A 42 7.56 -4.31 -23.23
N VAL A 43 7.49 -5.63 -23.37
CA VAL A 43 8.30 -6.39 -24.34
C VAL A 43 7.38 -7.06 -25.35
N ASP A 44 7.65 -6.82 -26.64
CA ASP A 44 6.92 -7.36 -27.79
C ASP A 44 5.39 -7.20 -27.71
N HIS A 45 4.94 -6.13 -27.04
CA HIS A 45 3.54 -5.85 -26.72
C HIS A 45 2.81 -6.91 -25.87
N VAL A 46 3.50 -7.96 -25.41
CA VAL A 46 2.91 -9.10 -24.69
C VAL A 46 3.29 -9.06 -23.21
N TYR A 47 4.57 -8.90 -22.90
CA TYR A 47 5.05 -8.98 -21.53
C TYR A 47 5.05 -7.62 -20.88
N LEU A 48 4.48 -7.55 -19.69
CA LEU A 48 4.45 -6.37 -18.83
C LEU A 48 5.42 -6.60 -17.67
N ILE A 49 6.31 -5.64 -17.43
CA ILE A 49 7.35 -5.79 -16.41
C ILE A 49 7.37 -4.54 -15.52
N SER A 50 7.17 -4.76 -14.22
CA SER A 50 7.46 -3.79 -13.16
C SER A 50 8.91 -3.92 -12.72
N CYS A 51 9.62 -2.80 -12.69
CA CYS A 51 10.97 -2.71 -12.16
C CYS A 51 10.91 -2.19 -10.71
N LYS A 52 11.27 -3.03 -9.74
CA LYS A 52 11.10 -2.71 -8.30
C LYS A 52 12.43 -2.77 -7.55
N TYR A 53 12.87 -1.65 -6.99
CA TYR A 53 14.15 -1.56 -6.28
C TYR A 53 13.95 -0.87 -4.92
N GLY A 54 14.25 -1.58 -3.83
CA GLY A 54 14.38 -0.98 -2.50
C GLY A 54 13.08 -0.52 -1.81
N SER A 55 11.94 -1.14 -2.14
CA SER A 55 10.66 -0.81 -1.47
C SER A 55 9.74 -2.02 -1.41
N ASN A 56 9.07 -2.24 -0.28
CA ASN A 56 8.00 -3.24 -0.13
C ASN A 56 6.60 -2.64 -0.29
N ILE A 57 6.52 -1.36 -0.70
CA ILE A 57 5.23 -0.69 -0.94
C ILE A 57 4.56 -1.31 -2.16
N LEU A 58 3.30 -1.71 -1.99
CA LEU A 58 2.41 -2.13 -3.07
C LEU A 58 1.61 -0.94 -3.60
N HIS A 59 1.03 -0.14 -2.71
CA HIS A 59 0.21 1.01 -3.08
C HIS A 59 0.66 2.29 -2.38
N ASN A 60 0.62 3.40 -3.12
CA ASN A 60 0.62 4.74 -2.56
C ASN A 60 -0.69 5.43 -3.01
N ALA A 61 -1.60 5.64 -2.07
CA ALA A 61 -2.97 6.06 -2.32
C ALA A 61 -3.46 7.06 -1.27
N SER A 62 -4.62 7.68 -1.51
CA SER A 62 -5.32 8.38 -0.42
C SER A 62 -5.94 7.36 0.54
N PRO A 63 -6.06 7.68 1.84
CA PRO A 63 -6.77 6.83 2.79
C PRO A 63 -8.22 6.56 2.37
N TRP A 64 -8.88 7.54 1.75
CA TRP A 64 -10.20 7.39 1.15
C TRP A 64 -10.26 6.24 0.12
N HIS A 65 -9.24 6.10 -0.72
CA HIS A 65 -9.18 5.03 -1.71
C HIS A 65 -8.92 3.66 -1.05
N VAL A 66 -8.11 3.61 0.00
CA VAL A 66 -7.82 2.36 0.72
C VAL A 66 -9.04 1.92 1.53
N PHE A 67 -9.49 2.74 2.48
CA PHE A 67 -10.42 2.33 3.53
C PHE A 67 -11.90 2.55 3.17
N ASP A 68 -12.22 3.54 2.33
CA ASP A 68 -13.61 3.83 1.96
C ASP A 68 -14.02 3.18 0.64
N ARG A 69 -13.03 2.92 -0.23
CA ARG A 69 -13.25 2.27 -1.54
C ARG A 69 -12.69 0.87 -1.63
N ALA A 70 -12.02 0.34 -0.60
CA ALA A 70 -11.42 -0.98 -0.64
C ALA A 70 -10.52 -1.19 -1.88
N LEU A 71 -9.76 -0.14 -2.24
CA LEU A 71 -8.94 -0.05 -3.44
C LEU A 71 -9.68 -0.29 -4.78
N SER A 72 -11.02 -0.23 -4.78
CA SER A 72 -11.82 -0.20 -6.02
C SER A 72 -11.66 1.14 -6.74
N GLU A 73 -12.36 1.33 -7.86
CA GLU A 73 -12.33 2.54 -8.71
C GLU A 73 -12.07 3.86 -7.95
N ARG A 74 -11.07 4.61 -8.45
CA ARG A 74 -10.66 5.88 -7.88
C ARG A 74 -11.79 6.91 -7.95
N SER A 75 -12.14 7.48 -6.81
CA SER A 75 -13.04 8.63 -6.71
C SER A 75 -12.27 9.90 -6.33
N LYS A 76 -12.84 11.07 -6.63
CA LYS A 76 -12.28 12.38 -6.28
C LYS A 76 -12.52 12.77 -4.81
N GLN A 77 -12.69 11.81 -3.91
CA GLN A 77 -12.87 12.14 -2.50
C GLN A 77 -11.56 12.65 -1.91
N SER A 78 -11.64 13.80 -1.24
CA SER A 78 -10.50 14.52 -0.68
C SER A 78 -10.89 15.12 0.67
N GLY A 79 -9.88 15.44 1.49
CA GLY A 79 -10.07 15.93 2.86
C GLY A 79 -9.08 15.29 3.82
N ASP A 80 -9.02 15.82 5.05
CA ASP A 80 -8.19 15.27 6.10
C ASP A 80 -8.84 13.99 6.66
N TRP A 81 -8.19 12.84 6.42
CA TRP A 81 -8.68 11.55 6.88
C TRP A 81 -8.73 11.46 8.41
N PHE A 82 -7.80 12.12 9.11
CA PHE A 82 -7.74 12.08 10.57
C PHE A 82 -8.95 12.81 11.18
N ALA A 83 -9.29 13.99 10.65
CA ALA A 83 -10.48 14.72 11.06
C ALA A 83 -11.78 13.96 10.73
N ALA A 84 -11.81 13.21 9.63
CA ALA A 84 -12.99 12.43 9.26
C ALA A 84 -13.21 11.19 10.13
N ILE A 85 -12.14 10.55 10.59
CA ILE A 85 -12.19 9.24 11.27
C ILE A 85 -12.08 9.32 12.78
N ALA A 86 -11.42 10.34 13.32
CA ALA A 86 -11.29 10.59 14.75
C ALA A 86 -11.49 12.09 15.04
N PRO A 87 -12.68 12.66 14.73
CA PRO A 87 -12.89 14.11 14.77
C PRO A 87 -12.59 14.72 16.15
N GLU A 88 -13.10 14.11 17.22
CA GLU A 88 -12.95 14.62 18.59
C GLU A 88 -11.50 14.51 19.06
N SER A 89 -10.93 13.30 19.02
CA SER A 89 -9.56 13.03 19.49
C SER A 89 -8.50 13.77 18.68
N TYR A 90 -8.68 13.89 17.36
CA TYR A 90 -7.74 14.63 16.51
C TYR A 90 -7.80 16.13 16.77
N GLN A 91 -9.00 16.69 16.96
CA GLN A 91 -9.17 18.09 17.32
C GLN A 91 -8.63 18.40 18.71
N GLN A 92 -8.81 17.50 19.68
CA GLN A 92 -8.24 17.63 21.02
C GLN A 92 -6.71 17.62 20.98
N PHE A 93 -6.12 16.67 20.27
CA PHE A 93 -4.67 16.61 20.10
C PHE A 93 -4.11 17.84 19.39
N TYR A 94 -4.83 18.37 18.40
CA TYR A 94 -4.46 19.65 17.79
C TYR A 94 -4.47 20.81 18.81
N ALA A 95 -5.40 20.84 19.75
CA ALA A 95 -5.42 21.85 20.82
C ALA A 95 -4.18 21.73 21.72
N GLU A 96 -3.77 20.52 22.11
CA GLU A 96 -2.55 20.27 22.88
C GLU A 96 -1.29 20.68 22.11
N VAL A 97 -1.25 20.40 20.80
CA VAL A 97 -0.18 20.87 19.90
C VAL A 97 -0.14 22.40 19.85
N ARG A 98 -1.30 23.06 19.73
CA ARG A 98 -1.39 24.53 19.69
C ARG A 98 -0.85 25.14 20.98
N ASP A 99 -1.25 24.59 22.13
CA ASP A 99 -0.82 25.05 23.44
C ASP A 99 0.69 24.82 23.64
N HIS A 100 1.22 23.69 23.15
CA HIS A 100 2.66 23.39 23.19
C HIS A 100 3.50 24.33 22.32
N VAL A 101 3.04 24.64 21.11
CA VAL A 101 3.77 25.51 20.17
C VAL A 101 3.66 26.99 20.58
N GLY A 102 2.64 27.36 21.37
CA GLY A 102 2.45 28.74 21.86
C GLY A 102 2.07 29.74 20.75
N GLY A 103 1.60 29.25 19.60
CA GLY A 103 1.32 30.06 18.42
C GLY A 103 0.02 30.84 18.56
N ALA A 104 0.08 32.11 18.97
CA ALA A 104 -1.10 33.00 19.09
C ALA A 104 -1.86 33.21 17.77
N GLY A 105 -1.24 32.90 16.62
CA GLY A 105 -1.84 32.97 15.28
C GLY A 105 -2.51 31.67 14.81
N LEU A 106 -2.43 30.58 15.57
CA LEU A 106 -3.02 29.30 15.18
C LEU A 106 -4.55 29.31 15.45
N PRO A 107 -5.38 28.81 14.50
CA PRO A 107 -6.82 28.81 14.65
C PRO A 107 -7.29 27.81 15.71
N ALA A 108 -8.53 27.99 16.18
CA ALA A 108 -9.12 27.11 17.18
C ALA A 108 -9.33 25.68 16.65
N SER A 109 -9.79 25.54 15.41
CA SER A 109 -10.07 24.27 14.73
C SER A 109 -8.91 23.85 13.82
N VAL A 110 -8.65 22.54 13.74
CA VAL A 110 -7.67 21.94 12.82
C VAL A 110 -8.09 22.10 11.35
N ASP A 111 -9.40 22.18 11.08
CA ASP A 111 -9.94 22.35 9.73
C ASP A 111 -9.69 23.75 9.17
N ASP A 112 -9.46 24.73 10.05
CA ASP A 112 -9.17 26.11 9.69
C ASP A 112 -7.68 26.36 9.36
N LEU A 113 -6.84 25.31 9.39
CA LEU A 113 -5.41 25.40 9.10
C LEU A 113 -5.13 25.78 7.64
N ARG A 114 -4.65 27.02 7.47
CA ARG A 114 -4.17 27.58 6.20
C ARG A 114 -2.70 27.21 5.93
N PRO A 115 -2.19 27.36 4.70
CA PRO A 115 -0.81 27.00 4.36
C PRO A 115 0.27 27.64 5.24
N ALA A 116 0.05 28.87 5.72
CA ALA A 116 0.95 29.55 6.66
C ALA A 116 1.02 28.81 8.01
N HIS A 117 -0.14 28.51 8.62
CA HIS A 117 -0.22 27.76 9.88
C HIS A 117 0.41 26.36 9.77
N ARG A 118 0.17 25.67 8.65
CA ARG A 118 0.76 24.35 8.39
C ARG A 118 2.28 24.41 8.28
N SER A 119 2.82 25.48 7.69
CA SER A 119 4.26 25.69 7.59
C SER A 119 4.90 25.96 8.94
N GLU A 120 4.24 26.76 9.79
CA GLU A 120 4.64 27.02 11.18
C GLU A 120 4.69 25.72 12.00
N LEU A 121 3.59 24.96 12.01
CA LEU A 121 3.49 23.68 12.73
C LEU A 121 4.55 22.68 12.26
N ARG A 122 4.77 22.57 10.94
CA ARG A 122 5.76 21.65 10.36
C ARG A 122 7.18 21.99 10.82
N LEU A 123 7.51 23.28 10.96
CA LEU A 123 8.81 23.72 11.45
C LEU A 123 8.96 23.45 12.95
N ALA A 124 7.94 23.80 13.74
CA ALA A 124 7.94 23.61 15.19
C ALA A 124 8.00 22.12 15.60
N LEU A 125 7.36 21.23 14.83
CA LEU A 125 7.22 19.80 15.14
C LEU A 125 8.15 18.89 14.34
N LYS A 126 9.23 19.44 13.75
CA LYS A 126 10.14 18.68 12.90
C LYS A 126 10.80 17.53 13.66
N GLY A 127 10.82 16.35 13.05
CA GLY A 127 11.44 15.15 13.63
C GLY A 127 10.49 14.37 14.54
N ARG A 128 11.00 13.85 15.67
CA ARG A 128 10.18 13.10 16.64
C ARG A 128 9.17 14.02 17.33
N TRP A 129 8.08 13.47 17.84
CA TRP A 129 7.14 14.25 18.67
C TRP A 129 7.85 14.78 19.93
N PRO A 130 7.59 16.04 20.33
CA PRO A 130 7.98 16.53 21.65
C PRO A 130 7.50 15.58 22.74
N ALA A 131 8.31 15.37 23.78
CA ALA A 131 7.99 14.39 24.84
C ALA A 131 6.57 14.53 25.42
N PRO A 132 6.05 15.75 25.68
CA PRO A 132 4.69 15.91 26.22
C PRO A 132 3.58 15.44 25.28
N LEU A 133 3.82 15.36 23.96
CA LEU A 133 2.80 15.06 22.95
C LEU A 133 2.85 13.60 22.46
N ARG A 134 3.79 12.79 22.96
CA ARG A 134 4.04 11.44 22.40
C ARG A 134 2.94 10.47 22.73
N ASP A 135 2.52 10.45 23.99
CA ASP A 135 1.54 9.47 24.48
C ASP A 135 0.16 9.80 23.92
N ASP A 136 -0.23 11.08 23.94
CA ASP A 136 -1.49 11.55 23.35
C ASP A 136 -1.55 11.28 21.85
N TRP A 137 -0.46 11.54 21.12
CA TRP A 137 -0.39 11.14 19.71
C TRP A 137 -0.50 9.62 19.53
N GLY A 138 0.13 8.82 20.40
CA GLY A 138 0.05 7.36 20.36
C GLY A 138 -1.39 6.86 20.46
N LEU A 139 -2.17 7.44 21.37
CA LEU A 139 -3.60 7.12 21.54
C LEU A 139 -4.44 7.51 20.32
N VAL A 140 -4.28 8.74 19.84
CA VAL A 140 -5.00 9.26 18.67
C VAL A 140 -4.64 8.48 17.41
N ALA A 141 -3.36 8.17 17.22
CA ALA A 141 -2.87 7.37 16.10
C ALA A 141 -3.46 5.96 16.12
N PHE A 142 -3.53 5.32 17.28
CA PHE A 142 -4.15 4.01 17.44
C PHE A 142 -5.66 4.06 17.19
N GLU A 143 -6.36 5.09 17.66
CA GLU A 143 -7.78 5.28 17.35
C GLU A 143 -8.02 5.41 15.84
N ILE A 144 -7.26 6.27 15.16
CA ILE A 144 -7.34 6.45 13.71
C ILE A 144 -7.13 5.10 13.00
N ALA A 145 -6.13 4.33 13.43
CA ALA A 145 -5.85 3.02 12.85
C ALA A 145 -7.01 2.03 13.06
N ARG A 146 -7.51 1.92 14.30
CA ARG A 146 -8.62 1.02 14.65
C ARG A 146 -9.92 1.39 13.94
N SER A 147 -10.21 2.68 13.79
CA SER A 147 -11.40 3.16 13.09
C SER A 147 -11.26 2.99 11.57
N SER A 148 -10.04 3.13 11.01
CA SER A 148 -9.75 2.87 9.58
C SER A 148 -9.87 1.38 9.23
N ALA A 149 -9.19 0.53 9.99
CA ALA A 149 -9.71 -0.71 10.59
C ALA A 149 -11.14 -1.14 10.19
N ALA A 150 -12.03 -0.81 11.11
CA ALA A 150 -13.45 -1.11 11.05
C ALA A 150 -14.09 -0.60 9.76
N ARG A 151 -13.75 0.63 9.34
CA ARG A 151 -14.31 1.25 8.14
C ARG A 151 -14.12 0.40 6.89
N LEU A 152 -12.93 -0.17 6.66
CA LEU A 152 -12.71 -1.03 5.49
C LEU A 152 -13.44 -2.36 5.61
N LEU A 153 -13.50 -2.95 6.80
CA LEU A 153 -14.24 -4.20 7.01
C LEU A 153 -15.75 -4.01 6.76
N GLU A 154 -16.30 -2.84 7.07
CA GLU A 154 -17.67 -2.46 6.67
C GLU A 154 -17.84 -2.39 5.14
N ARG A 155 -16.80 -1.97 4.40
CA ARG A 155 -16.81 -1.94 2.92
C ARG A 155 -16.58 -3.32 2.29
N ALA A 156 -16.04 -4.28 3.03
CA ALA A 156 -15.83 -5.67 2.60
C ALA A 156 -16.56 -6.66 3.54
N PRO A 157 -17.92 -6.61 3.60
CA PRO A 157 -18.68 -7.33 4.62
C PRO A 157 -18.75 -8.85 4.37
N SER A 158 -18.48 -9.29 3.14
CA SER A 158 -18.63 -10.68 2.72
C SER A 158 -17.30 -11.34 2.33
N SER A 159 -17.24 -12.67 2.38
CA SER A 159 -16.06 -13.43 1.95
C SER A 159 -15.63 -13.11 0.50
N PRO A 160 -16.53 -13.04 -0.50
CA PRO A 160 -16.15 -12.60 -1.84
C PRO A 160 -15.59 -11.17 -1.91
N ALA A 161 -16.15 -10.22 -1.14
CA ALA A 161 -15.64 -8.86 -1.11
C ALA A 161 -14.24 -8.77 -0.46
N ARG A 162 -13.98 -9.59 0.56
CA ARG A 162 -12.66 -9.71 1.20
C ARG A 162 -11.62 -10.36 0.28
N GLU A 163 -12.04 -11.34 -0.51
CA GLU A 163 -11.19 -11.96 -1.54
C GLU A 163 -10.81 -10.93 -2.62
N GLU A 164 -11.77 -10.14 -3.10
CA GLU A 164 -11.50 -9.07 -4.06
C GLU A 164 -10.59 -7.97 -3.47
N LEU A 165 -10.80 -7.58 -2.20
CA LEU A 165 -9.91 -6.67 -1.48
C LEU A 165 -8.48 -7.24 -1.42
N LEU A 166 -8.32 -8.51 -1.08
CA LEU A 166 -7.00 -9.16 -1.06
C LEU A 166 -6.32 -9.09 -2.42
N TRP A 167 -7.03 -9.37 -3.51
CA TRP A 167 -6.46 -9.27 -4.85
C TRP A 167 -5.99 -7.86 -5.19
N ARG A 168 -6.77 -6.85 -4.81
CA ARG A 168 -6.38 -5.45 -5.00
C ARG A 168 -5.18 -5.08 -4.14
N LEU A 169 -5.13 -5.51 -2.88
CA LEU A 169 -3.96 -5.34 -2.00
C LEU A 169 -2.71 -5.95 -2.65
N LEU A 170 -2.80 -7.20 -3.13
CA LEU A 170 -1.72 -7.93 -3.80
C LEU A 170 -1.47 -7.49 -5.25
N ARG A 171 -2.26 -6.54 -5.77
CA ARG A 171 -2.16 -6.02 -7.14
C ARG A 171 -2.28 -7.10 -8.21
N LEU A 172 -3.15 -8.10 -7.99
CA LEU A 172 -3.55 -9.00 -9.06
C LEU A 172 -4.36 -8.22 -10.10
N GLN A 173 -4.11 -8.47 -11.37
CA GLN A 173 -4.71 -7.73 -12.49
C GLN A 173 -5.35 -8.70 -13.48
N ALA A 174 -6.11 -8.17 -14.43
CA ALA A 174 -6.75 -8.98 -15.47
C ALA A 174 -5.75 -9.71 -16.38
N ALA A 175 -4.50 -9.25 -16.45
CA ALA A 175 -3.42 -9.92 -17.15
C ALA A 175 -2.21 -10.08 -16.21
N PRO A 176 -1.45 -11.19 -16.34
CA PRO A 176 -0.25 -11.40 -15.56
C PRO A 176 0.84 -10.40 -15.97
N TYR A 177 1.72 -10.10 -15.02
CA TYR A 177 2.89 -9.26 -15.26
C TYR A 177 4.05 -9.71 -14.38
N PHE A 178 5.26 -9.27 -14.70
CA PHE A 178 6.48 -9.67 -14.02
C PHE A 178 6.96 -8.55 -13.11
N VAL A 179 7.54 -8.90 -11.97
CA VAL A 179 8.30 -7.98 -11.14
C VAL A 179 9.75 -8.41 -11.17
N LEU A 180 10.61 -7.51 -11.63
CA LEU A 180 12.04 -7.70 -11.74
C LEU A 180 12.76 -6.62 -10.94
N GLY A 181 13.62 -7.03 -10.01
CA GLY A 181 14.06 -6.10 -9.00
C GLY A 181 14.99 -6.65 -7.93
N VAL A 182 15.13 -5.88 -6.87
CA VAL A 182 15.71 -6.29 -5.59
C VAL A 182 14.89 -5.68 -4.46
N ASP A 183 14.75 -6.44 -3.38
CA ASP A 183 14.09 -5.95 -2.17
C ASP A 183 15.03 -4.99 -1.39
N PRO A 184 14.55 -4.37 -0.30
CA PRO A 184 15.37 -3.49 0.54
C PRO A 184 16.61 -4.15 1.17
N HIS A 185 16.64 -5.48 1.27
CA HIS A 185 17.73 -6.27 1.83
C HIS A 185 18.70 -6.81 0.75
N GLY A 186 18.44 -6.52 -0.52
CA GLY A 186 19.25 -6.94 -1.65
C GLY A 186 18.87 -8.31 -2.24
N ALA A 187 17.84 -8.98 -1.73
CA ALA A 187 17.35 -10.22 -2.30
C ALA A 187 16.67 -9.98 -3.65
N ALA A 188 16.86 -10.88 -4.60
CA ALA A 188 16.32 -10.72 -5.95
C ALA A 188 14.78 -10.85 -5.97
N LEU A 189 14.11 -9.87 -6.55
CA LEU A 189 12.68 -9.92 -6.86
C LEU A 189 12.55 -10.36 -8.31
N ARG A 190 12.15 -11.61 -8.53
CA ARG A 190 12.00 -12.24 -9.84
C ARG A 190 10.78 -13.17 -9.80
N TYR A 191 9.61 -12.63 -10.08
CA TYR A 191 8.37 -13.41 -10.04
C TYR A 191 7.33 -12.86 -11.02
N ARG A 192 6.41 -13.73 -11.43
CA ARG A 192 5.19 -13.39 -12.15
C ARG A 192 4.07 -13.18 -11.14
N VAL A 193 3.41 -12.04 -11.20
CA VAL A 193 2.13 -11.83 -10.54
C VAL A 193 1.04 -12.42 -11.44
N THR A 194 0.26 -13.35 -10.92
CA THR A 194 -0.81 -14.02 -11.64
C THR A 194 -2.09 -13.18 -11.66
N THR A 195 -3.15 -13.73 -12.26
CA THR A 195 -4.46 -13.08 -12.31
C THR A 195 -5.36 -13.55 -11.15
N PRO A 196 -6.49 -12.86 -10.88
CA PRO A 196 -7.54 -13.37 -10.00
C PRO A 196 -8.08 -14.75 -10.40
N TRP A 197 -8.12 -15.06 -11.70
CA TRP A 197 -8.56 -16.37 -12.19
C TRP A 197 -7.57 -17.47 -11.79
N ASP A 198 -6.27 -17.25 -12.03
CA ASP A 198 -5.20 -18.17 -11.59
C ASP A 198 -5.25 -18.36 -10.08
N PHE A 199 -5.43 -17.26 -9.34
CA PHE A 199 -5.55 -17.29 -7.89
C PHE A 199 -6.71 -18.18 -7.45
N ARG A 200 -7.91 -18.00 -8.01
CA ARG A 200 -9.08 -18.83 -7.65
C ARG A 200 -8.93 -20.30 -8.02
N ASN A 201 -8.13 -20.62 -9.04
CA ASN A 201 -7.91 -22.01 -9.43
C ASN A 201 -6.99 -22.73 -8.45
N ARG A 202 -5.91 -22.09 -8.02
CA ARG A 202 -4.92 -22.70 -7.11
C ARG A 202 -5.23 -22.46 -5.63
N PHE A 203 -5.68 -21.28 -5.28
CA PHE A 203 -5.81 -20.84 -3.89
C PHE A 203 -7.26 -20.72 -3.45
N ARG A 204 -7.48 -20.76 -2.13
CA ARG A 204 -8.78 -20.45 -1.51
C ARG A 204 -8.55 -19.58 -0.29
N LEU A 205 -9.14 -18.38 -0.27
CA LEU A 205 -9.17 -17.55 0.93
C LEU A 205 -10.00 -18.23 2.03
N ARG A 206 -9.44 -18.33 3.23
CA ARG A 206 -10.11 -18.87 4.43
C ARG A 206 -10.61 -17.76 5.33
N SER A 207 -9.74 -16.80 5.61
CA SER A 207 -10.00 -15.65 6.47
C SER A 207 -9.21 -14.45 5.96
N PHE A 208 -9.80 -13.28 6.18
CA PHE A 208 -9.15 -12.01 5.97
C PHE A 208 -9.57 -11.10 7.11
N ASP A 209 -8.58 -10.57 7.82
CA ASP A 209 -8.76 -9.72 8.99
C ASP A 209 -7.85 -8.49 8.90
N MET A 210 -8.29 -7.42 9.55
CA MET A 210 -7.58 -6.15 9.60
C MET A 210 -7.80 -5.47 10.96
N TRP A 211 -6.73 -4.92 11.55
CA TRP A 211 -6.80 -4.29 12.86
C TRP A 211 -5.81 -3.12 12.99
N GLY A 212 -6.14 -2.18 13.88
CA GLY A 212 -5.21 -1.10 14.23
C GLY A 212 -4.06 -1.61 15.10
N GLU A 213 -2.87 -1.09 14.89
CA GLU A 213 -1.67 -1.39 15.67
C GLU A 213 -1.16 -0.14 16.40
N HIS A 214 -0.74 -0.32 17.64
CA HIS A 214 -0.17 0.74 18.46
C HIS A 214 1.32 0.96 18.12
N ALA A 215 1.59 1.62 16.98
CA ALA A 215 2.93 1.75 16.39
C ALA A 215 3.52 3.18 16.42
N GLY A 216 2.89 4.13 17.14
CA GLY A 216 3.33 5.54 17.19
C GLY A 216 3.05 6.36 15.92
N GLN A 217 2.48 5.74 14.90
CA GLN A 217 1.80 6.35 13.78
C GLN A 217 0.54 5.51 13.49
N PRO A 218 -0.48 6.06 12.79
CA PRO A 218 -1.64 5.26 12.45
C PRO A 218 -1.24 4.12 11.50
N THR A 219 -1.15 2.91 12.04
CA THR A 219 -0.76 1.69 11.32
C THR A 219 -1.89 0.67 11.40
N VAL A 220 -2.30 0.17 10.24
CA VAL A 220 -3.33 -0.84 10.12
C VAL A 220 -2.73 -2.14 9.60
N ARG A 221 -2.70 -3.19 10.42
CA ARG A 221 -2.23 -4.54 10.04
C ARG A 221 -3.34 -5.27 9.31
N TRP A 222 -2.99 -6.07 8.31
CA TRP A 222 -3.90 -7.00 7.66
C TRP A 222 -3.26 -8.37 7.51
N ARG A 223 -4.11 -9.40 7.50
CA ARG A 223 -3.71 -10.79 7.33
C ARG A 223 -4.74 -11.54 6.50
N ALA A 224 -4.25 -12.40 5.61
CA ALA A 224 -5.04 -13.35 4.86
C ALA A 224 -4.51 -14.77 5.09
N ASP A 225 -5.38 -15.69 5.52
CA ASP A 225 -5.07 -17.11 5.54
C ASP A 225 -5.63 -17.76 4.28
N VAL A 226 -4.75 -18.41 3.53
CA VAL A 226 -5.03 -18.97 2.21
C VAL A 226 -4.69 -20.45 2.23
N THR A 227 -5.50 -21.31 1.62
CA THR A 227 -5.13 -22.70 1.35
C THR A 227 -4.63 -22.83 -0.09
N ASP A 228 -3.45 -23.40 -0.26
CA ASP A 228 -2.97 -23.87 -1.57
C ASP A 228 -3.58 -25.25 -1.88
N ARG A 229 -4.30 -25.36 -2.99
CA ARG A 229 -4.96 -26.61 -3.40
C ARG A 229 -3.99 -27.61 -4.04
N LEU A 230 -2.87 -27.14 -4.55
CA LEU A 230 -1.84 -28.01 -5.14
C LEU A 230 -0.96 -28.59 -4.05
N ASP A 231 -0.42 -27.73 -3.17
CA ASP A 231 0.51 -28.14 -2.12
C ASP A 231 -0.21 -28.61 -0.85
N GLY A 232 -1.53 -28.38 -0.75
CA GLY A 232 -2.37 -28.74 0.41
C GLY A 232 -2.13 -27.91 1.68
N GLY A 233 -1.09 -27.07 1.69
CA GLY A 233 -0.64 -26.32 2.86
C GLY A 233 -1.36 -24.98 3.08
N PRO A 234 -1.47 -24.53 4.34
CA PRO A 234 -1.84 -23.15 4.62
C PRO A 234 -0.71 -22.20 4.22
N ARG A 235 -1.08 -21.04 3.68
CA ARG A 235 -0.21 -19.89 3.43
C ARG A 235 -0.78 -18.69 4.16
N ILE A 236 0.07 -17.94 4.83
CA ILE A 236 -0.27 -16.71 5.52
C ILE A 236 0.32 -15.56 4.71
N VAL A 237 -0.52 -14.58 4.36
CA VAL A 237 -0.08 -13.36 3.69
C VAL A 237 -0.42 -12.18 4.57
N GLU A 238 0.59 -11.39 4.92
CA GLU A 238 0.49 -10.28 5.85
C GLU A 238 1.10 -9.01 5.26
N GLY A 239 0.58 -7.90 5.75
CA GLY A 239 1.10 -6.58 5.45
C GLY A 239 0.52 -5.55 6.40
N HIS A 240 0.81 -4.30 6.10
CA HIS A 240 0.29 -3.18 6.87
C HIS A 240 0.05 -1.96 6.01
N VAL A 241 -0.77 -1.04 6.51
CA VAL A 241 -1.03 0.27 5.91
C VAL A 241 -0.60 1.34 6.88
N GLU A 242 0.35 2.17 6.49
CA GLU A 242 0.72 3.37 7.24
C GLU A 242 -0.09 4.56 6.72
N ILE A 243 -0.78 5.26 7.62
CA ILE A 243 -1.47 6.52 7.32
C ILE A 243 -0.67 7.67 7.91
N ARG A 244 -0.32 8.65 7.09
CA ARG A 244 0.57 9.73 7.50
C ARG A 244 0.27 11.01 6.75
N TRP A 245 0.54 12.16 7.35
CA TRP A 245 0.46 13.42 6.63
C TRP A 245 1.41 13.42 5.43
N SER A 246 0.91 13.92 4.30
CA SER A 246 1.78 14.29 3.20
C SER A 246 2.65 15.49 3.64
N HIS A 247 3.94 15.45 3.29
CA HIS A 247 4.90 16.53 3.57
C HIS A 247 5.18 16.85 5.06
N GLY A 248 4.93 15.91 5.97
CA GLY A 248 5.21 16.04 7.42
C GLY A 248 3.99 16.46 8.25
N LYS A 249 4.13 16.46 9.58
CA LYS A 249 3.01 16.69 10.53
C LYS A 249 2.24 17.97 10.20
N PHE A 250 0.91 17.86 10.09
CA PHE A 250 -0.02 18.92 9.68
C PHE A 250 0.24 19.55 8.29
N GLY A 251 1.20 19.03 7.51
CA GLY A 251 1.67 19.65 6.27
C GLY A 251 0.66 19.60 5.12
N GLY A 252 -0.02 18.46 4.95
CA GLY A 252 -1.03 18.28 3.91
C GLY A 252 -2.01 17.16 4.26
N VAL A 253 -2.95 16.89 3.34
CA VAL A 253 -3.90 15.79 3.51
C VAL A 253 -3.16 14.47 3.71
N PRO A 254 -3.63 13.56 4.59
CA PRO A 254 -2.97 12.29 4.80
C PRO A 254 -2.90 11.42 3.52
N GLU A 255 -1.80 10.69 3.38
CA GLU A 255 -1.61 9.61 2.41
C GLU A 255 -1.60 8.25 3.13
N ALA A 256 -1.95 7.19 2.41
CA ALA A 256 -1.89 5.81 2.87
C ALA A 256 -0.90 5.00 2.02
N LYS A 257 0.03 4.34 2.68
CA LYS A 257 1.01 3.44 2.06
C LYS A 257 0.74 2.02 2.47
N VAL A 258 0.47 1.17 1.49
CA VAL A 258 0.23 -0.26 1.71
C VAL A 258 1.56 -1.00 1.51
N TYR A 259 2.01 -1.68 2.54
CA TYR A 259 3.20 -2.52 2.57
C TYR A 259 2.82 -3.99 2.58
N LEU A 260 3.69 -4.80 1.99
CA LEU A 260 3.67 -6.25 2.10
C LEU A 260 4.78 -6.66 3.06
N ASP A 261 4.41 -7.43 4.10
CA ASP A 261 5.35 -7.92 5.11
C ASP A 261 5.79 -9.37 4.80
N THR A 262 4.92 -10.16 4.17
CA THR A 262 5.28 -11.48 3.66
C THR A 262 6.34 -11.39 2.56
N PRO A 263 7.42 -12.21 2.60
CA PRO A 263 8.39 -12.28 1.51
C PRO A 263 7.70 -12.52 0.16
N HIS A 264 8.04 -11.74 -0.86
CA HIS A 264 7.32 -11.74 -2.15
C HIS A 264 7.22 -13.13 -2.79
N HIS A 265 8.24 -13.99 -2.65
CA HIS A 265 8.26 -15.35 -3.20
C HIS A 265 7.36 -16.35 -2.45
N GLU A 266 6.83 -15.96 -1.29
CA GLU A 266 5.93 -16.78 -0.48
C GLU A 266 4.45 -16.38 -0.67
N VAL A 267 4.19 -15.23 -1.30
CA VAL A 267 2.84 -14.68 -1.52
C VAL A 267 2.03 -15.54 -2.49
N ALA A 268 0.80 -15.86 -2.11
CA ALA A 268 -0.15 -16.53 -2.99
C ALA A 268 -0.44 -15.69 -4.25
N GLY A 269 -0.24 -16.28 -5.42
CA GLY A 269 -0.38 -15.63 -6.73
C GLY A 269 0.89 -14.92 -7.22
N TYR A 270 2.00 -15.00 -6.48
CA TYR A 270 3.32 -14.57 -6.97
C TYR A 270 4.14 -15.84 -7.25
N GLU A 271 4.39 -16.12 -8.52
CA GLU A 271 5.11 -17.32 -8.96
C GLU A 271 6.57 -16.95 -9.24
N PRO A 272 7.55 -17.43 -8.45
CA PRO A 272 8.96 -17.17 -8.70
C PRO A 272 9.37 -17.65 -10.09
N ILE A 273 10.20 -16.86 -10.76
CA ILE A 273 10.79 -17.27 -12.05
C ILE A 273 12.29 -17.54 -11.89
N GLY A 274 12.70 -18.72 -12.32
CA GLY A 274 14.11 -19.13 -12.42
C GLY A 274 14.59 -19.09 -13.87
N SER A 275 15.89 -19.25 -14.06
CA SER A 275 16.40 -19.69 -15.36
C SER A 275 15.85 -21.10 -15.62
N GLY A 276 15.12 -21.29 -16.72
CA GLY A 276 14.80 -22.64 -17.19
C GLY A 276 16.10 -23.44 -17.33
N SER A 277 16.04 -24.72 -16.96
CA SER A 277 17.15 -25.67 -17.11
C SER A 277 17.57 -25.81 -18.57
#